data_AF-A0A1B8FL80-F1
#
_entry.id   AF-A0A1B8FL80-F1
#
_cell.length_a   1.000
_cell.length_b   1.000
_cell.length_c   1.000
_cell.angle_alpha   90.00
_cell.angle_beta   90.00
_cell.angle_gamma   90.00
#
_symmetry.space_group_name_H-M   'P 1'
#
loop_
_entity.id
_entity.type
_entity.pdbx_description
1 polymer ?
#
loop_
_entity_poly.entity_id
_entity_poly.type
_entity_poly.pdbx_seq_one_letter_code
_entity_poly.pdbx_strand_id
1 'polypeptide(L)'
;MHGVPCRSYYLASSHRYRPLLFLVFGTLDALYLSSVLTKVSQGAWFTLMLAFILSSIFILWRFGKEQQWKAGRTDIFQPSQLMTKNADGTVRLTEGFGGANITNISVIEIFFDKVGDLVPLVYANFVRKFEASPSVAIFFHMRLLPTPSIPESQRYIISRTSIPSRYRVTALCGYMDDVITADLAKLLVDQITLFITSDLAGANGSGSLNHSKDIGDANRDRDIRAELAALQHAES
;
A
#
# COMPACT_ATOMS: atom_id res chain seq x y z
N MET A 1 10.23 -32.67 4.37
CA MET A 1 9.60 -31.70 5.29
C MET A 1 8.23 -31.37 4.74
N HIS A 2 7.20 -31.79 5.47
CA HIS A 2 5.81 -31.79 5.03
C HIS A 2 5.25 -30.38 4.87
N GLY A 3 4.76 -30.07 3.67
CA GLY A 3 3.89 -28.92 3.43
C GLY A 3 2.55 -29.16 4.11
N VAL A 4 2.17 -28.23 5.00
CA VAL A 4 0.86 -28.23 5.65
C VAL A 4 -0.11 -27.51 4.70
N PRO A 5 -1.14 -28.18 4.14
CA PRO A 5 -2.18 -27.46 3.42
C PRO A 5 -3.08 -26.75 4.45
N CYS A 6 -3.05 -25.42 4.41
CA CYS A 6 -3.93 -24.58 5.21
C CYS A 6 -5.38 -24.82 4.77
N ARG A 7 -6.14 -25.44 5.67
CA ARG A 7 -7.48 -26.00 5.46
C ARG A 7 -8.52 -24.87 5.31
N SER A 8 -8.77 -24.43 4.07
CA SER A 8 -9.85 -23.50 3.71
C SER A 8 -11.21 -24.22 3.67
N TYR A 9 -11.74 -24.62 4.82
CA TYR A 9 -13.04 -25.33 4.93
C TYR A 9 -14.12 -24.57 5.71
N TYR A 10 -13.86 -23.35 6.20
CA TYR A 10 -14.84 -22.59 7.01
C TYR A 10 -15.73 -21.61 6.22
N LEU A 11 -15.47 -21.34 4.94
CA LEU A 11 -16.20 -20.28 4.20
C LEU A 11 -17.29 -20.78 3.23
N ALA A 12 -17.44 -22.08 3.01
CA ALA A 12 -18.35 -22.58 1.97
C ALA A 12 -19.82 -22.80 2.42
N SER A 13 -20.14 -22.84 3.72
CA SER A 13 -21.52 -23.09 4.19
C SER A 13 -22.31 -21.84 4.60
N SER A 14 -21.65 -20.66 4.70
CA SER A 14 -22.26 -19.42 5.21
C SER A 14 -23.33 -18.82 4.27
N HIS A 15 -23.26 -19.08 2.96
CA HIS A 15 -24.15 -18.42 1.99
C HIS A 15 -25.60 -18.93 2.02
N ARG A 16 -25.87 -20.12 2.56
CA ARG A 16 -27.21 -20.73 2.49
C ARG A 16 -28.19 -20.17 3.52
N TYR A 17 -27.71 -19.70 4.67
CA TYR A 17 -28.56 -19.23 5.79
C TYR A 17 -28.70 -17.72 5.86
N ARG A 18 -27.84 -16.96 5.15
CA ARG A 18 -27.88 -15.48 5.11
C ARG A 18 -29.24 -14.90 4.73
N PRO A 19 -29.92 -15.31 3.65
CA PRO A 19 -31.20 -14.70 3.27
C PRO A 19 -32.31 -15.00 4.29
N LEU A 20 -32.30 -16.18 4.91
CA LEU A 20 -33.26 -16.56 5.95
C LEU A 20 -33.11 -15.66 7.19
N LEU A 21 -31.87 -15.42 7.63
CA LEU A 21 -31.60 -14.51 8.74
C LEU A 21 -32.08 -13.09 8.43
N PHE A 22 -31.77 -12.55 7.25
CA PHE A 22 -32.25 -11.22 6.84
C PHE A 22 -33.78 -11.13 6.80
N LEU A 23 -34.46 -12.20 6.37
CA LEU A 23 -35.92 -12.22 6.31
C LEU A 23 -36.54 -12.23 7.71
N VAL A 24 -36.02 -13.04 8.64
CA VAL A 24 -36.53 -13.09 10.02
C VAL A 24 -36.31 -11.76 10.74
N PHE A 25 -35.08 -11.25 10.75
CA PHE A 25 -34.78 -9.97 11.42
C PHE A 25 -35.49 -8.80 10.74
N GLY A 26 -35.49 -8.74 9.40
CA GLY A 26 -36.18 -7.70 8.66
C GLY A 26 -37.69 -7.66 8.91
N THR A 27 -38.33 -8.83 9.06
CA THR A 27 -39.78 -8.90 9.37
C THR A 27 -40.07 -8.46 10.81
N LEU A 28 -39.22 -8.84 11.78
CA LEU A 28 -39.35 -8.39 13.16
C LEU A 28 -39.19 -6.87 13.28
N ASP A 29 -38.18 -6.30 12.63
CA ASP A 29 -37.96 -4.85 12.59
C ASP A 29 -39.13 -4.12 11.91
N ALA A 30 -39.67 -4.67 10.82
CA ALA A 30 -40.83 -4.09 10.13
C ALA A 30 -42.10 -4.12 10.99
N LEU A 31 -42.35 -5.21 11.71
CA LEU A 31 -43.47 -5.33 12.64
C LEU A 31 -43.33 -4.35 13.82
N TYR A 32 -42.11 -4.24 14.37
CA TYR A 32 -41.82 -3.27 15.43
C TYR A 32 -42.05 -1.83 14.95
N LEU A 33 -41.52 -1.47 13.78
CA LEU A 33 -41.72 -0.16 13.17
C LEU A 33 -43.21 0.13 12.92
N SER A 34 -43.96 -0.87 12.42
CA SER A 34 -45.41 -0.78 12.24
C SER A 34 -46.15 -0.52 13.56
N SER A 35 -45.75 -1.18 14.65
CA SER A 35 -46.31 -0.94 15.99
C SER A 35 -45.98 0.46 16.54
N VAL A 36 -44.83 1.05 16.17
CA VAL A 36 -44.47 2.41 16.60
C VAL A 36 -45.25 3.45 15.77
N LEU A 37 -45.48 3.17 14.48
CA LEU A 37 -46.23 4.03 13.57
C LEU A 37 -47.70 4.24 14.01
N THR A 38 -48.33 3.25 14.63
CA THR A 38 -49.71 3.39 15.15
C THR A 38 -49.80 4.39 16.32
N LYS A 39 -48.70 4.63 17.04
CA LYS A 39 -48.63 5.54 18.20
C LYS A 39 -48.08 6.93 17.85
N VAL A 40 -47.96 7.26 16.56
CA VAL A 40 -47.42 8.55 16.10
C VAL A 40 -48.24 9.73 16.64
N SER A 41 -49.57 9.63 16.61
CA SER A 41 -50.48 10.66 17.14
C SER A 41 -50.40 10.84 18.66
N GLN A 42 -49.85 9.85 19.37
CA GLN A 42 -49.75 9.83 20.83
C GLN A 42 -48.37 10.27 21.36
N GLY A 43 -47.45 10.69 20.48
CA GLY A 43 -46.14 11.24 20.87
C GLY A 43 -44.91 10.49 20.37
N ALA A 44 -45.07 9.37 19.66
CA ALA A 44 -43.95 8.60 19.09
C ALA A 44 -43.28 9.27 17.86
N TRP A 45 -43.77 10.44 17.43
CA TRP A 45 -43.26 11.15 16.25
C TRP A 45 -41.83 11.68 16.43
N PHE A 46 -41.47 12.12 17.64
CA PHE A 46 -40.14 12.67 17.91
C PHE A 46 -39.03 11.63 17.71
N THR A 47 -39.22 10.41 18.24
CA THR A 47 -38.25 9.33 18.09
C THR A 47 -38.07 8.88 16.65
N LEU A 48 -39.16 8.87 15.86
CA LEU A 48 -39.08 8.58 14.42
C LEU A 48 -38.34 9.67 13.65
N MET A 49 -38.59 10.94 13.98
CA MET A 49 -37.93 12.08 13.36
C MET A 49 -36.42 12.09 13.66
N LEU A 50 -36.04 11.84 14.91
CA LEU A 50 -34.65 11.69 15.30
C LEU A 50 -33.96 10.50 14.60
N ALA A 51 -34.63 9.34 14.55
CA ALA A 51 -34.11 8.16 13.85
C ALA A 51 -33.90 8.44 12.35
N PHE A 52 -34.82 9.17 11.72
CA PHE A 52 -34.70 9.56 10.31
C PHE A 52 -33.52 10.51 10.06
N ILE A 53 -33.31 11.52 10.91
CA ILE A 53 -32.16 12.42 10.81
C ILE A 53 -30.85 11.64 10.94
N LEU A 54 -30.72 10.84 12.00
CA LEU A 54 -29.50 10.07 12.25
C LEU A 54 -29.21 9.09 11.11
N SER A 55 -30.25 8.39 10.64
CA SER A 55 -30.15 7.50 9.48
C SER A 55 -29.68 8.26 8.23
N SER A 56 -30.22 9.44 7.97
CA SER A 56 -29.82 10.29 6.83
C SER A 56 -28.35 10.70 6.92
N ILE A 57 -27.86 11.08 8.11
CA ILE A 57 -26.44 11.41 8.34
C ILE A 57 -25.56 10.18 8.07
N PHE A 58 -25.92 9.00 8.59
CA PHE A 58 -25.15 7.78 8.38
C PHE A 58 -25.17 7.31 6.92
N ILE A 59 -26.30 7.43 6.22
CA ILE A 59 -26.42 7.11 4.79
C ILE A 59 -25.55 8.06 3.97
N LEU A 60 -25.60 9.36 4.25
CA LEU A 60 -24.76 10.34 3.56
C LEU A 60 -23.27 10.10 3.83
N TRP A 61 -22.90 9.82 5.08
CA TRP A 61 -21.53 9.47 5.44
C TRP A 61 -21.06 8.20 4.74
N ARG A 62 -21.87 7.14 4.75
CA ARG A 62 -21.59 5.87 4.05
C ARG A 62 -21.41 6.11 2.56
N PHE A 63 -22.29 6.89 1.94
CA PHE A 63 -22.16 7.26 0.53
C PHE A 63 -20.85 8.00 0.27
N GLY A 64 -20.51 9.00 1.09
CA GLY A 64 -19.26 9.73 0.99
C GLY A 64 -18.03 8.83 1.10
N LYS A 65 -18.01 7.91 2.07
CA LYS A 65 -16.94 6.92 2.23
C LYS A 65 -16.83 5.97 1.05
N GLU A 66 -17.96 5.47 0.55
CA GLU A 66 -17.98 4.56 -0.60
C GLU A 66 -17.48 5.25 -1.86
N GLN A 67 -17.85 6.52 -2.09
CA GLN A 67 -17.34 7.29 -3.21
C GLN A 67 -15.83 7.56 -3.08
N GLN A 68 -15.36 7.87 -1.87
CA GLN A 68 -13.93 8.02 -1.61
C GLN A 68 -13.16 6.72 -1.91
N TRP A 69 -13.70 5.56 -1.54
CA TRP A 69 -13.08 4.26 -1.84
C TRP A 69 -13.12 3.90 -3.32
N LYS A 70 -14.23 4.21 -4.00
CA LYS A 70 -14.34 4.02 -5.45
C LYS A 70 -13.33 4.87 -6.20
N ALA A 71 -13.18 6.14 -5.84
CA ALA A 71 -12.16 7.01 -6.40
C ALA A 71 -10.74 6.46 -6.15
N GLY A 72 -10.45 6.05 -4.91
CA GLY A 72 -9.15 5.46 -4.55
C GLY A 72 -8.82 4.14 -5.26
N ARG A 73 -9.80 3.38 -5.74
CA ARG A 73 -9.58 2.16 -6.54
C ARG A 73 -9.26 2.45 -8.00
N THR A 74 -9.84 3.51 -8.57
CA THR A 74 -9.60 3.90 -9.97
C THR A 74 -8.19 4.48 -10.16
N ASP A 75 -7.64 5.09 -9.11
CA ASP A 75 -6.32 5.73 -9.11
C ASP A 75 -5.16 4.77 -8.79
N ILE A 76 -5.38 3.45 -8.85
CA ILE A 76 -4.33 2.45 -8.67
C ILE A 76 -3.59 2.28 -10.00
N PHE A 77 -2.41 2.89 -10.13
CA PHE A 77 -1.61 2.83 -11.35
C PHE A 77 -0.60 1.68 -11.31
N GLN A 78 -0.51 0.92 -12.42
CA GLN A 78 0.61 0.00 -12.58
C GLN A 78 1.90 0.79 -12.84
N PRO A 79 3.05 0.37 -12.28
CA PRO A 79 4.34 1.01 -12.50
C PRO A 79 4.69 1.20 -13.98
N SER A 80 4.33 0.22 -14.82
CA SER A 80 4.54 0.21 -16.28
C SER A 80 3.70 1.24 -17.03
N GLN A 81 2.62 1.76 -16.42
CA GLN A 81 1.76 2.76 -17.03
C GLN A 81 2.25 4.18 -16.72
N LEU A 82 3.04 4.38 -15.66
CA LEU A 82 3.46 5.72 -15.23
C LEU A 82 4.69 6.22 -15.99
N MET A 83 5.67 5.35 -16.24
CA MET A 83 6.96 5.72 -16.81
C MET A 83 7.33 4.80 -17.98
N THR A 84 7.74 5.40 -19.09
CA THR A 84 8.35 4.71 -20.23
C THR A 84 9.81 5.13 -20.32
N LYS A 85 10.69 4.17 -20.62
CA LYS A 85 12.08 4.48 -21.01
C LYS A 85 12.12 4.72 -22.50
N ASN A 86 12.63 5.88 -22.91
CA ASN A 86 12.96 6.13 -24.30
C ASN A 86 14.14 5.26 -24.76
N ALA A 87 14.29 5.13 -26.08
CA ALA A 87 15.44 4.48 -26.71
C ALA A 87 16.79 5.10 -26.30
N ASP A 88 16.80 6.38 -25.91
CA ASP A 88 17.97 7.13 -25.44
C ASP A 88 18.27 6.91 -23.94
N GLY A 89 17.53 6.05 -23.24
CA GLY A 89 17.70 5.76 -21.81
C GLY A 89 17.08 6.78 -20.85
N THR A 90 16.47 7.85 -21.37
CA THR A 90 15.76 8.86 -20.56
C THR A 90 14.38 8.35 -20.13
N VAL A 91 14.01 8.61 -18.87
CA VAL A 91 12.70 8.23 -18.32
C VAL A 91 11.70 9.34 -18.62
N ARG A 92 10.62 9.01 -19.31
CA ARG A 92 9.51 9.93 -19.60
C ARG A 92 8.22 9.42 -18.98
N LEU A 93 7.31 10.34 -18.69
CA LEU A 93 5.93 9.99 -18.41
C LEU A 93 5.33 9.32 -19.65
N THR A 94 4.49 8.31 -19.47
CA THR A 94 3.72 7.72 -20.57
C THR A 94 2.81 8.78 -21.20
N GLU A 95 2.51 8.69 -22.49
CA GLU A 95 1.73 9.71 -23.22
C GLU A 95 0.36 10.02 -22.58
N GLY A 96 -0.29 9.04 -21.95
CA GLY A 96 -1.54 9.23 -21.19
C GLY A 96 -1.42 10.17 -19.98
N PHE A 97 -0.20 10.52 -19.55
CA PHE A 97 0.09 11.41 -18.42
C PHE A 97 0.81 12.70 -18.83
N GLY A 98 0.89 13.00 -20.13
CA GLY A 98 1.45 14.26 -20.65
C GLY A 98 2.81 14.13 -21.33
N GLY A 99 3.45 12.94 -21.29
CA GLY A 99 4.66 12.67 -22.08
C GLY A 99 5.91 13.46 -21.67
N ALA A 100 5.91 14.18 -20.55
CA ALA A 100 7.04 15.03 -20.18
C ALA A 100 8.30 14.24 -19.80
N ASN A 101 9.47 14.87 -19.95
CA ASN A 101 10.74 14.30 -19.51
C ASN A 101 10.83 14.41 -17.99
N ILE A 102 11.11 13.29 -17.32
CA ILE A 102 11.23 13.28 -15.87
C ILE A 102 12.66 13.66 -15.49
N THR A 103 12.79 14.72 -14.70
CA THR A 103 14.05 15.12 -14.10
C THR A 103 14.35 14.28 -12.85
N ASN A 104 15.62 13.89 -12.65
CA ASN A 104 16.03 13.17 -11.45
C ASN A 104 16.52 14.18 -10.41
N ILE A 105 15.94 14.14 -9.20
CA ILE A 105 16.34 14.97 -8.07
C ILE A 105 17.18 14.12 -7.12
N SER A 106 18.37 14.60 -6.73
CA SER A 106 19.26 13.90 -5.78
C SER A 106 18.75 14.00 -4.34
N VAL A 107 17.62 13.37 -4.05
CA VAL A 107 16.95 13.36 -2.74
C VAL A 107 16.39 11.96 -2.47
N ILE A 108 16.39 11.55 -1.19
CA ILE A 108 15.67 10.37 -0.71
C ILE A 108 14.29 10.82 -0.24
N GLU A 109 13.23 10.20 -0.76
CA GLU A 109 11.86 10.56 -0.38
C GLU A 109 11.04 9.34 0.05
N ILE A 110 10.32 9.49 1.16
CA ILE A 110 9.46 8.46 1.74
C ILE A 110 8.01 8.75 1.38
N PHE A 111 7.39 7.84 0.63
CA PHE A 111 5.99 7.90 0.26
C PHE A 111 5.19 6.88 1.06
N PHE A 112 4.18 7.35 1.77
CA PHE A 112 3.26 6.46 2.48
C PHE A 112 2.34 5.74 1.49
N ASP A 113 2.43 4.41 1.50
CA ASP A 113 1.53 3.52 0.77
C ASP A 113 0.45 2.99 1.71
N LYS A 114 -0.79 2.99 1.22
CA LYS A 114 -1.96 2.46 1.93
C LYS A 114 -2.32 1.03 1.52
N VAL A 115 -1.83 0.56 0.37
CA VAL A 115 -2.26 -0.70 -0.26
C VAL A 115 -1.16 -1.75 -0.22
N GLY A 116 0.11 -1.34 -0.36
CA GLY A 116 1.27 -2.22 -0.18
C GLY A 116 1.60 -3.11 -1.38
N ASP A 117 1.02 -2.87 -2.56
CA ASP A 117 1.14 -3.74 -3.74
C ASP A 117 1.75 -3.01 -4.95
N LEU A 118 1.13 -1.92 -5.39
CA LEU A 118 1.52 -1.13 -6.57
C LEU A 118 2.16 0.22 -6.22
N VAL A 119 2.43 1.05 -7.22
CA VAL A 119 2.99 2.40 -7.01
C VAL A 119 1.99 3.24 -6.21
N PRO A 120 2.42 3.89 -5.10
CA PRO A 120 1.54 4.74 -4.33
C PRO A 120 1.02 5.91 -5.16
N LEU A 121 -0.27 6.23 -5.02
CA LEU A 121 -0.90 7.36 -5.71
C LEU A 121 -0.22 8.70 -5.43
N VAL A 122 0.35 8.85 -4.23
CA VAL A 122 1.08 10.05 -3.84
C VAL A 122 2.33 10.22 -4.71
N TYR A 123 3.09 9.14 -4.93
CA TYR A 123 4.24 9.15 -5.83
C TYR A 123 3.83 9.41 -7.29
N ALA A 124 2.78 8.74 -7.76
CA ALA A 124 2.26 8.94 -9.12
C ALA A 124 1.90 10.40 -9.38
N ASN A 125 1.22 11.05 -8.44
CA ASN A 125 0.87 12.46 -8.54
C ASN A 125 2.08 13.39 -8.37
N PHE A 126 3.05 13.03 -7.54
CA PHE A 126 4.30 13.78 -7.40
C PHE A 126 5.02 13.85 -8.74
N VAL A 127 5.32 12.70 -9.36
CA VAL A 127 6.00 12.64 -10.65
C VAL A 127 5.21 13.38 -11.73
N ARG A 128 3.88 13.20 -11.78
CA ARG A 128 3.02 13.85 -12.78
C ARG A 128 2.97 15.37 -12.64
N LYS A 129 2.99 15.90 -11.40
CA LYS A 129 2.84 17.34 -11.15
C LYS A 129 4.17 18.09 -11.17
N PHE A 130 5.23 17.45 -10.70
CA PHE A 130 6.55 18.07 -10.60
C PHE A 130 7.47 17.69 -11.76
N GLU A 131 7.06 16.73 -12.61
CA GLU A 131 7.90 16.19 -13.70
C GLU A 131 9.28 15.78 -13.19
N ALA A 132 9.31 15.29 -11.96
CA ALA A 132 10.52 15.01 -11.23
C ALA A 132 10.39 13.73 -10.42
N SER A 133 11.51 13.04 -10.24
CA SER A 133 11.55 11.77 -9.52
C SER A 133 12.80 11.73 -8.65
N PRO A 134 12.67 11.36 -7.36
CA PRO A 134 13.81 11.28 -6.44
C PRO A 134 14.80 10.20 -6.91
N SER A 135 16.07 10.36 -6.53
CA SER A 135 17.12 9.39 -6.83
C SER A 135 16.80 8.04 -6.17
N VAL A 136 16.32 8.07 -4.92
CA VAL A 136 15.81 6.90 -4.20
C VAL A 136 14.42 7.21 -3.63
N ALA A 137 13.45 6.35 -3.91
CA ALA A 137 12.10 6.45 -3.33
C ALA A 137 11.78 5.24 -2.46
N ILE A 138 11.22 5.51 -1.28
CA ILE A 138 10.82 4.50 -0.31
C ILE A 138 9.30 4.47 -0.21
N PHE A 139 8.67 3.39 -0.66
CA PHE A 139 7.24 3.14 -0.50
C PHE A 139 7.01 2.47 0.85
N PHE A 140 6.64 3.29 1.84
CA PHE A 140 6.45 2.86 3.21
C PHE A 140 5.01 2.45 3.47
N HIS A 141 4.79 1.16 3.73
CA HIS A 141 3.47 0.61 4.04
C HIS A 141 3.44 0.11 5.48
N MET A 142 2.38 0.42 6.21
CA MET A 142 2.19 -0.06 7.58
C MET A 142 1.16 -1.19 7.60
N ARG A 143 1.52 -2.33 8.18
CA ARG A 143 0.64 -3.49 8.32
C ARG A 143 0.46 -3.85 9.79
N LEU A 144 -0.75 -3.62 10.30
CA LEU A 144 -1.12 -4.01 11.65
C LEU A 144 -1.37 -5.53 11.71
N LEU A 145 -0.79 -6.19 12.72
CA LEU A 145 -0.97 -7.60 13.02
C LEU A 145 -1.69 -7.78 14.37
N PRO A 146 -2.45 -8.88 14.55
CA PRO A 146 -3.20 -9.15 15.78
C PRO A 146 -2.30 -9.68 16.91
N THR A 147 -1.12 -9.09 17.09
CA THR A 147 -0.13 -9.47 18.09
C THR A 147 0.30 -8.24 18.89
N PRO A 148 0.69 -8.38 20.17
CA PRO A 148 1.04 -7.23 21.01
C PRO A 148 2.22 -6.44 20.45
N SER A 149 3.31 -7.15 20.13
CA SER A 149 4.53 -6.53 19.63
C SER A 149 5.20 -7.43 18.60
N ILE A 150 5.90 -6.83 17.64
CA ILE A 150 6.70 -7.50 16.63
C ILE A 150 8.19 -7.36 16.98
N PRO A 151 8.96 -8.48 17.00
CA PRO A 151 10.40 -8.44 17.18
C PRO A 151 11.09 -7.58 16.11
N GLU A 152 12.15 -6.87 16.48
CA GLU A 152 12.83 -5.91 15.57
C GLU A 152 13.32 -6.57 14.27
N SER A 153 13.78 -7.82 14.35
CA SER A 153 14.27 -8.58 13.19
C SER A 153 13.21 -8.89 12.14
N GLN A 154 11.92 -8.85 12.50
CA GLN A 154 10.79 -9.12 11.60
C GLN A 154 9.96 -7.86 11.32
N ARG A 155 10.29 -6.74 11.98
CA ARG A 155 9.51 -5.51 11.92
C ARG A 155 9.49 -4.90 10.52
N TYR A 156 10.57 -5.01 9.76
CA TYR A 156 10.67 -4.44 8.42
C TYR A 156 10.82 -5.54 7.37
N ILE A 157 9.90 -5.56 6.42
CA ILE A 157 10.00 -6.39 5.21
C ILE A 157 10.34 -5.47 4.05
N ILE A 158 11.52 -5.68 3.46
CA ILE A 158 12.04 -4.86 2.36
C ILE A 158 11.96 -5.66 1.07
N SER A 159 11.46 -5.04 0.00
CA SER A 159 11.42 -5.64 -1.33
C SER A 159 11.73 -4.59 -2.39
N ARG A 160 12.44 -4.98 -3.46
CA ARG A 160 12.63 -4.12 -4.64
C ARG A 160 11.31 -4.01 -5.42
N THR A 161 11.04 -2.82 -5.96
CA THR A 161 9.94 -2.61 -6.90
C THR A 161 10.39 -2.90 -8.33
N SER A 162 9.46 -3.01 -9.28
CA SER A 162 9.79 -3.11 -10.72
C SER A 162 10.48 -1.86 -11.28
N ILE A 163 10.40 -0.72 -10.59
CA ILE A 163 11.11 0.51 -10.95
C ILE A 163 12.47 0.51 -10.22
N PRO A 164 13.60 0.74 -10.93
CA PRO A 164 14.93 0.77 -10.32
C PRO A 164 15.04 1.86 -9.25
N SER A 165 15.84 1.62 -8.21
CA SER A 165 16.06 2.56 -7.08
C SER A 165 14.81 2.92 -6.27
N ARG A 166 13.75 2.09 -6.36
CA ARG A 166 12.52 2.23 -5.57
C ARG A 166 12.35 1.00 -4.70
N TYR A 167 12.29 1.24 -3.41
CA TYR A 167 12.21 0.21 -2.39
C TYR A 167 10.83 0.24 -1.74
N ARG A 168 10.24 -0.92 -1.51
CA ARG A 168 9.04 -1.05 -0.70
C ARG A 168 9.47 -1.54 0.67
N VAL A 169 9.05 -0.83 1.70
CA VAL A 169 9.27 -1.22 3.09
C VAL A 169 7.92 -1.39 3.75
N THR A 170 7.63 -2.61 4.19
CA THR A 170 6.45 -2.90 5.00
C THR A 170 6.85 -2.98 6.47
N ALA A 171 6.38 -2.03 7.28
CA ALA A 171 6.50 -2.09 8.72
C ALA A 171 5.36 -2.93 9.30
N LEU A 172 5.71 -4.05 9.93
CA LEU A 172 4.79 -4.88 10.71
C LEU A 172 4.65 -4.26 12.10
N CYS A 173 3.42 -3.99 12.50
CA CYS A 173 3.12 -3.35 13.78
C CYS A 173 2.23 -4.26 14.61
N GLY A 174 2.60 -4.49 15.86
CA GLY A 174 1.69 -4.99 16.88
C GLY A 174 0.79 -3.87 17.40
N TYR A 175 -0.27 -4.23 18.12
CA TYR A 175 -1.20 -3.24 18.67
C TYR A 175 -0.63 -2.43 19.84
N MET A 176 0.50 -2.83 20.43
CA MET A 176 1.24 -2.06 21.45
C MET A 176 2.52 -1.41 20.90
N ASP A 177 2.84 -1.60 19.61
CA ASP A 177 4.08 -1.07 19.05
C ASP A 177 3.91 0.39 18.63
N ASP A 178 4.91 1.21 18.94
CA ASP A 178 5.07 2.52 18.33
C ASP A 178 6.05 2.43 17.15
N VAL A 179 5.56 2.73 15.95
CA VAL A 179 6.31 2.56 14.71
C VAL A 179 6.63 3.89 14.04
N ILE A 180 5.91 4.97 14.39
CA ILE A 180 6.17 6.31 13.84
C ILE A 180 7.00 7.08 14.86
N THR A 181 8.27 6.70 14.95
CA THR A 181 9.25 7.37 15.82
C THR A 181 9.95 8.48 15.05
N ALA A 182 10.49 9.48 15.76
CA ALA A 182 11.20 10.61 15.15
C ALA A 182 12.43 10.20 14.31
N ASP A 183 12.99 9.02 14.57
CA ASP A 183 14.15 8.45 13.88
C ASP A 183 13.77 7.46 12.76
N LEU A 184 12.48 7.27 12.46
CA LEU A 184 12.00 6.33 11.45
C LEU A 184 12.71 6.50 10.10
N ALA A 185 12.91 7.74 9.64
CA ALA A 185 13.57 8.01 8.37
C ALA A 185 14.99 7.43 8.33
N LYS A 186 15.76 7.64 9.41
CA LYS A 186 17.11 7.12 9.55
C LYS A 186 17.12 5.59 9.59
N LEU A 187 16.24 5.00 10.41
CA LEU A 187 16.10 3.55 10.50
C LEU A 187 15.78 2.92 9.15
N LEU A 188 14.90 3.54 8.34
CA LEU A 188 14.57 3.03 7.00
C LEU A 188 15.77 3.09 6.05
N VAL A 189 16.55 4.16 6.09
CA VAL A 189 17.78 4.30 5.27
C VAL A 189 18.82 3.27 5.68
N ASP A 190 19.05 3.06 6.98
CA ASP A 190 19.97 2.03 7.49
C ASP A 190 19.54 0.63 7.03
N GLN A 191 18.26 0.32 7.16
CA GLN A 191 17.70 -0.98 6.75
C GLN A 191 17.82 -1.23 5.24
N ILE A 192 17.59 -0.20 4.42
CA ILE A 192 17.77 -0.29 2.96
C ILE A 192 19.25 -0.44 2.61
N THR A 193 20.13 0.30 3.28
CA THR A 193 21.59 0.21 3.06
C THR A 193 22.11 -1.19 3.39
N LEU A 194 21.65 -1.79 4.49
CA LEU A 194 21.96 -3.17 4.84
C LEU A 194 21.42 -4.16 3.80
N PHE A 195 20.18 -3.98 3.35
CA PHE A 195 19.57 -4.80 2.33
C PHE A 195 20.37 -4.76 1.02
N ILE A 196 20.72 -3.57 0.54
CA ILE A 196 21.53 -3.36 -0.67
C ILE A 196 22.91 -4.03 -0.54
N THR A 197 23.59 -3.82 0.59
CA THR A 197 24.92 -4.39 0.84
C THR A 197 24.87 -5.92 0.89
N SER A 198 23.81 -6.49 1.46
CA SER A 198 23.61 -7.95 1.49
C SER A 198 23.33 -8.55 0.11
N ASP A 199 22.59 -7.85 -0.76
CA ASP A 199 22.31 -8.26 -2.14
C ASP A 199 23.62 -8.31 -2.97
N LEU A 200 24.52 -7.33 -2.77
CA LEU A 200 25.86 -7.31 -3.37
C LEU A 200 26.74 -8.48 -2.89
N ALA A 201 26.74 -8.77 -1.59
CA ALA A 201 27.53 -9.86 -1.03
C ALA A 201 27.05 -11.23 -1.51
N GLY A 202 25.73 -11.41 -1.66
CA GLY A 202 25.13 -12.63 -2.20
C GLY A 202 25.44 -12.87 -3.68
N ALA A 203 25.53 -11.81 -4.50
CA ALA A 203 25.94 -11.91 -5.89
C ALA A 203 27.38 -12.44 -6.02
N ASN A 204 28.32 -11.88 -5.24
CA ASN A 204 29.73 -12.27 -5.26
C ASN A 204 30.00 -13.71 -4.79
N GLY A 205 29.11 -14.32 -4.00
CA GLY A 205 29.26 -15.69 -3.48
C GLY A 205 28.79 -16.80 -4.43
N SER A 206 28.15 -16.47 -5.57
CA SER A 206 27.51 -17.44 -6.47
C SER A 206 28.26 -17.67 -7.80
N GLY A 207 29.54 -17.28 -7.86
CA GLY A 207 30.40 -17.43 -9.03
C GLY A 207 30.74 -18.88 -9.37
N SER A 208 29.89 -19.54 -10.18
CA SER A 208 30.32 -20.63 -11.05
C SER A 208 29.51 -20.69 -12.34
N LEU A 209 30.24 -20.45 -13.44
CA LEU A 209 29.99 -20.82 -14.84
C LEU A 209 28.73 -20.22 -15.51
N ASN A 210 28.90 -19.06 -16.18
CA ASN A 210 28.36 -18.75 -17.52
C ASN A 210 28.76 -17.30 -17.97
N HIS A 211 29.50 -17.17 -19.07
CA HIS A 211 30.07 -15.90 -19.57
C HIS A 211 29.05 -14.82 -19.97
N SER A 212 27.79 -15.19 -20.26
CA SER A 212 26.71 -14.22 -20.50
C SER A 212 26.10 -13.65 -19.21
N LYS A 213 26.34 -14.31 -18.06
CA LYS A 213 25.84 -13.87 -16.75
C LYS A 213 26.74 -12.79 -16.15
N ASP A 214 28.04 -12.85 -16.43
CA ASP A 214 29.06 -11.88 -15.99
C ASP A 214 28.75 -10.43 -16.41
N ILE A 215 28.30 -10.20 -17.65
CA ILE A 215 27.97 -8.84 -18.12
C ILE A 215 26.71 -8.30 -17.42
N GLY A 216 25.72 -9.17 -17.18
CA GLY A 216 24.49 -8.81 -16.47
C GLY A 216 24.73 -8.51 -14.99
N ASP A 217 25.56 -9.32 -14.33
CA ASP A 217 25.93 -9.15 -12.93
C ASP A 217 26.82 -7.92 -12.74
N ALA A 218 27.78 -7.66 -13.63
CA ALA A 218 28.60 -6.45 -13.60
C ALA A 218 27.80 -5.15 -13.82
N ASN A 219 26.80 -5.19 -14.71
CA ASN A 219 25.92 -4.04 -14.95
C ASN A 219 24.99 -3.79 -13.75
N ARG A 220 24.49 -4.87 -13.13
CA ARG A 220 23.70 -4.81 -11.90
C ARG A 220 24.51 -4.27 -10.73
N ASP A 221 25.75 -4.72 -10.54
CA ASP A 221 26.63 -4.24 -9.48
C ASP A 221 26.94 -2.75 -9.63
N ARG A 222 27.14 -2.27 -10.87
CA ARG A 222 27.32 -0.85 -11.15
C ARG A 222 26.08 -0.03 -10.78
N ASP A 223 24.90 -0.51 -11.15
CA ASP A 223 23.63 0.16 -10.84
C ASP A 223 23.40 0.22 -9.32
N ILE A 224 23.69 -0.88 -8.61
CA ILE A 224 23.58 -0.93 -7.15
C ILE A 224 24.59 0.01 -6.46
N ARG A 225 25.83 0.09 -6.95
CA ARG A 225 26.83 1.03 -6.42
C ARG A 225 26.42 2.48 -6.66
N ALA A 226 25.79 2.78 -7.79
CA ALA A 226 25.22 4.11 -8.06
C ALA A 226 24.07 4.44 -7.09
N GLU A 227 23.23 3.47 -6.75
CA GLU A 227 22.18 3.64 -5.72
C GLU A 227 22.77 3.92 -4.35
N LEU A 228 23.80 3.17 -3.93
CA LEU A 228 24.48 3.39 -2.66
C LEU A 228 25.14 4.77 -2.61
N ALA A 229 25.78 5.19 -3.70
CA ALA A 229 26.36 6.53 -3.81
C ALA A 229 25.28 7.63 -3.75
N ALA A 230 24.11 7.40 -4.35
CA ALA A 230 22.99 8.33 -4.27
C ALA A 230 22.41 8.43 -2.85
N LEU A 231 22.37 7.31 -2.10
CA LEU A 231 22.00 7.32 -0.69
C LEU A 231 22.98 8.17 0.14
N GLN A 232 24.28 7.95 -0.06
CA GLN A 232 25.33 8.68 0.67
C GLN A 232 25.35 10.18 0.35
N HIS A 233 25.14 10.56 -0.92
CA HIS A 233 25.07 11.96 -1.33
C HIS A 233 23.81 12.67 -0.83
N ALA A 234 22.69 11.95 -0.68
CA ALA A 234 21.44 12.54 -0.20
C ALA A 234 21.38 12.66 1.33
N GLU A 235 22.25 11.96 2.05
CA GLU A 235 22.39 12.06 3.51
C GLU A 235 23.30 13.22 3.96
N SER A 236 24.25 13.64 3.11
CA SER A 236 25.19 14.74 3.36
C SER A 236 24.59 16.13 3.17
#